data_AF-A0A6A7LC47-F1
#
_entry.id   AF-A0A6A7LC47-F1
#
_cell.length_a   1.000
_cell.length_b   1.000
_cell.length_c   1.000
_cell.angle_alpha   90.00
_cell.angle_beta   90.00
_cell.angle_gamma   90.00
#
_symmetry.space_group_name_H-M   'P 1'
#
loop_
_entity.id
_entity.type
_entity.pdbx_description
1 polymer ?
#
loop_
_entity_poly.entity_id
_entity_poly.type
_entity_poly.pdbx_seq_one_letter_code
_entity_poly.pdbx_strand_id
1 'polypeptide(L)'
;MRKPTENKALILDAIRAHQTNGGRGGATTLNVMYEVYLSYDQARHYLIELLKGRMIERDVGTKKYMVTEKGIQYLAAYYDLDNLVNNG
;
A
#
# COMPACT_ATOMS: atom_id res chain seq x y z
N MET A 1 15.41 6.07 9.51
CA MET A 1 14.58 4.94 9.02
C MET A 1 13.13 5.42 9.02
N ARG A 2 12.41 5.30 7.89
CA ARG A 2 10.98 5.68 7.81
C ARG A 2 10.16 4.88 8.83
N LYS A 3 9.10 5.46 9.38
CA LYS A 3 8.26 4.77 10.37
C LYS A 3 7.50 3.62 9.69
N PRO A 4 7.21 2.50 10.40
CA PRO A 4 6.43 1.40 9.81
C PRO A 4 5.05 1.84 9.28
N THR A 5 4.39 2.78 9.97
CA THR A 5 3.11 3.38 9.58
C THR A 5 3.19 4.15 8.26
N GLU A 6 4.29 4.88 8.05
CA GLU A 6 4.57 5.64 6.83
C GLU A 6 4.82 4.69 5.65
N ASN A 7 5.61 3.63 5.82
CA ASN A 7 5.82 2.64 4.75
C ASN A 7 4.51 1.94 4.36
N LYS A 8 3.63 1.63 5.31
CA LYS A 8 2.31 1.05 5.02
C LYS A 8 1.44 2.00 4.19
N ALA A 9 1.43 3.29 4.52
CA ALA A 9 0.69 4.30 3.77
C ALA A 9 1.23 4.41 2.32
N LEU A 10 2.54 4.58 2.16
CA LEU A 10 3.17 4.68 0.83
C LEU A 10 2.92 3.45 -0.04
N ILE A 11 2.95 2.25 0.53
CA ILE A 11 2.64 1.02 -0.21
C ILE A 11 1.16 0.98 -0.64
N LEU A 12 0.25 1.41 0.22
CA LEU A 12 -1.18 1.45 -0.13
C LEU A 12 -1.44 2.46 -1.25
N ASP A 13 -0.80 3.63 -1.23
CA ASP A 13 -0.92 4.61 -2.32
C ASP A 13 -0.33 4.09 -3.63
N ALA A 14 0.85 3.47 -3.58
CA ALA A 14 1.46 2.81 -4.73
C ALA A 14 0.50 1.77 -5.34
N ILE A 15 -0.08 0.89 -4.52
CA ILE A 15 -1.04 -0.12 -5.00
C ILE A 15 -2.27 0.54 -5.62
N ARG A 16 -2.81 1.59 -4.99
CA ARG A 16 -4.00 2.31 -5.45
C ARG A 16 -3.76 3.01 -6.79
N ALA A 17 -2.59 3.60 -7.01
CA ALA A 17 -2.22 4.24 -8.27
C ALA A 17 -2.25 3.26 -9.47
N HIS A 18 -1.99 1.97 -9.23
CA HIS A 18 -2.11 0.93 -10.26
C HIS A 18 -3.52 0.39 -10.45
N GLN A 19 -4.47 0.62 -9.54
CA GLN A 19 -5.85 0.15 -9.66
C GLN A 19 -6.67 0.94 -10.69
N THR A 20 -6.34 2.22 -10.89
CA THR A 20 -7.11 3.13 -11.77
C THR A 20 -6.83 2.95 -13.26
N ASN A 21 -5.86 2.11 -13.65
CA ASN A 21 -5.37 1.98 -15.04
C ASN A 21 -6.20 1.02 -15.94
N GLY A 22 -7.53 1.04 -15.84
CA GLY A 22 -8.42 0.18 -16.65
C GLY A 22 -8.31 -1.31 -16.33
N GLY A 23 -9.11 -2.18 -16.97
CA GLY A 23 -9.38 -3.60 -16.61
C GLY A 23 -8.19 -4.59 -16.49
N ARG A 24 -6.95 -4.10 -16.44
CA ARG A 24 -5.72 -4.81 -16.05
C ARG A 24 -5.10 -4.24 -14.77
N GLY A 25 -5.87 -3.53 -13.93
CA GLY A 25 -5.39 -2.83 -12.75
C GLY A 25 -4.79 -3.71 -11.66
N GLY A 26 -4.05 -3.07 -10.74
CA GLY A 26 -3.43 -3.67 -9.57
C GLY A 26 -1.90 -3.74 -9.66
N ALA A 27 -1.23 -3.53 -8.53
CA ALA A 27 0.23 -3.46 -8.45
C ALA A 27 0.84 -4.84 -8.25
N THR A 28 2.01 -5.10 -8.84
CA THR A 28 2.85 -6.25 -8.49
C THR A 28 3.79 -5.90 -7.34
N THR A 29 4.45 -6.90 -6.74
CA THR A 29 5.54 -6.66 -5.78
C THR A 29 6.63 -5.76 -6.38
N LEU A 30 6.92 -5.89 -7.68
CA LEU A 30 7.92 -5.08 -8.36
C LEU A 30 7.51 -3.61 -8.43
N ASN A 31 6.24 -3.32 -8.74
CA ASN A 31 5.73 -1.95 -8.73
C ASN A 31 5.91 -1.30 -7.35
N VAL A 32 5.55 -2.03 -6.28
CA VAL A 32 5.70 -1.55 -4.90
C VAL A 32 7.16 -1.27 -4.54
N MET A 33 8.08 -2.17 -4.92
CA MET A 33 9.51 -1.99 -4.66
C MET A 33 10.03 -0.71 -5.31
N TYR A 34 9.74 -0.51 -6.60
CA TYR A 34 10.24 0.64 -7.35
C TYR A 34 9.62 1.96 -6.89
N GLU A 35 8.32 2.01 -6.60
CA GLU A 35 7.65 3.27 -6.23
C GLU A 35 7.98 3.71 -4.80
N VAL A 36 8.14 2.77 -3.87
CA VAL A 36 8.38 3.09 -2.45
C VAL A 36 9.88 3.06 -2.10
N TYR A 37 10.73 2.62 -3.04
CA TYR A 37 12.17 2.40 -2.87
C TYR A 37 12.49 1.39 -1.78
N LEU A 38 11.85 0.21 -1.84
CA LEU A 38 12.03 -0.88 -0.88
C LEU A 38 12.81 -2.03 -1.49
N SER A 39 13.62 -2.70 -0.65
CA SER A 39 14.16 -4.02 -1.02
C SER A 39 13.04 -5.05 -1.17
N TYR A 40 13.34 -6.17 -1.84
CA TYR A 40 12.38 -7.26 -1.99
C TYR A 40 11.87 -7.77 -0.63
N ASP A 41 12.77 -7.94 0.35
CA ASP A 41 12.42 -8.44 1.68
C ASP A 41 11.55 -7.45 2.45
N GLN A 42 11.84 -6.15 2.36
CA GLN A 42 11.02 -5.12 2.96
C GLN A 42 9.63 -5.07 2.33
N ALA A 43 9.54 -5.06 0.99
CA ALA A 43 8.26 -5.08 0.30
C ALA A 43 7.44 -6.33 0.67
N ARG A 44 8.06 -7.52 0.67
CA ARG A 44 7.40 -8.78 1.04
C ARG A 44 6.90 -8.75 2.48
N HIS A 45 7.70 -8.25 3.42
CA HIS A 45 7.30 -8.11 4.81
C HIS A 45 6.03 -7.27 4.95
N TYR A 46 6.03 -6.04 4.41
CA TYR A 46 4.87 -5.16 4.52
C TYR A 46 3.65 -5.67 3.75
N LEU A 47 3.83 -6.25 2.56
CA LEU A 47 2.73 -6.85 1.80
C LEU A 47 2.05 -7.99 2.59
N ILE A 48 2.82 -8.82 3.30
CA ILE A 48 2.29 -9.87 4.18
C ILE A 48 1.50 -9.24 5.34
N GLU A 49 2.01 -8.18 5.97
CA GLU A 49 1.30 -7.50 7.05
C GLU A 49 -0.02 -6.88 6.56
N LEU A 50 -0.02 -6.24 5.39
CA LEU A 50 -1.21 -5.63 4.79
C LEU A 50 -2.24 -6.68 4.39
N LEU A 51 -1.81 -7.84 3.87
CA LEU A 51 -2.69 -8.99 3.59
C LEU A 51 -3.32 -9.54 4.86
N LYS A 52 -2.50 -9.81 5.91
CA LYS A 52 -3.00 -10.27 7.22
C LYS A 52 -3.97 -9.27 7.84
N GLY A 53 -3.68 -7.98 7.66
CA GLY A 53 -4.52 -6.87 8.11
C GLY A 53 -5.79 -6.66 7.28
N ARG A 54 -5.97 -7.39 6.17
CA ARG A 54 -7.06 -7.20 5.19
C ARG A 54 -7.13 -5.77 4.65
N MET A 55 -5.98 -5.12 4.50
CA MET A 55 -5.87 -3.78 3.90
C MET A 55 -5.68 -3.87 2.39
N ILE A 56 -5.09 -4.96 1.92
CA ILE A 56 -4.97 -5.30 0.50
C ILE A 56 -5.47 -6.73 0.27
N GLU A 57 -5.85 -6.99 -0.97
CA GLU A 57 -6.13 -8.32 -1.50
C GLU A 57 -5.14 -8.63 -2.62
N ARG A 58 -4.92 -9.92 -2.89
CA ARG A 58 -4.03 -10.38 -3.97
C ARG A 58 -4.76 -11.37 -4.85
N ASP A 59 -4.84 -11.05 -6.13
CA ASP A 59 -5.33 -11.98 -7.14
C ASP A 59 -4.30 -13.10 -7.37
N VAL A 60 -4.74 -14.35 -7.28
CA VAL A 60 -3.84 -15.53 -7.34
C VAL A 60 -3.29 -15.75 -8.75
N GLY A 61 -4.11 -15.50 -9.78
CA GLY A 61 -3.72 -15.73 -11.17
C GLY A 61 -2.74 -14.69 -11.71
N THR A 62 -2.99 -13.42 -11.43
CA THR A 62 -2.22 -12.27 -11.92
C THR A 62 -1.13 -11.80 -10.95
N LYS A 63 -1.17 -12.27 -9.69
CA LYS A 63 -0.25 -11.87 -8.61
C LYS A 63 -0.31 -10.37 -8.26
N LYS A 64 -1.38 -9.69 -8.67
CA LYS A 64 -1.59 -8.26 -8.45
C LYS A 64 -2.29 -7.99 -7.14
N TYR A 65 -1.90 -6.90 -6.50
CA TYR A 65 -2.48 -6.38 -5.28
C TYR A 65 -3.51 -5.29 -5.60
N MET A 66 -4.56 -5.24 -4.80
CA MET A 66 -5.59 -4.23 -4.82
C MET A 66 -5.85 -3.73 -3.40
N VAL A 67 -6.02 -2.42 -3.23
CA VAL A 67 -6.42 -1.84 -1.95
C VAL A 67 -7.90 -2.14 -1.71
N THR A 68 -8.18 -2.61 -0.49
CA THR A 68 -9.55 -2.84 0.00
C THR A 68 -10.13 -1.57 0.61
N GLU A 69 -11.43 -1.57 0.93
CA GLU A 69 -12.04 -0.47 1.68
C GLU A 69 -11.34 -0.20 3.03
N LYS A 70 -10.91 -1.24 3.76
CA LYS A 70 -10.16 -1.08 5.00
C LYS A 70 -8.80 -0.41 4.80
N GLY A 71 -8.13 -0.69 3.67
CA GLY A 71 -6.89 -0.01 3.30
C GLY A 71 -7.13 1.47 2.98
N ILE A 72 -8.25 1.80 2.34
CA ILE A 72 -8.65 3.19 2.08
C ILE A 72 -8.92 3.93 3.40
N GLN A 73 -9.63 3.31 4.34
CA GLN A 73 -9.89 3.89 5.67
C GLN A 73 -8.59 4.14 6.45
N TYR A 74 -7.62 3.22 6.37
CA TYR A 74 -6.30 3.44 6.96
C TYR A 74 -5.58 4.66 6.37
N LEU A 75 -5.60 4.81 5.04
CA LEU A 75 -4.99 5.97 4.36
C LEU A 75 -5.65 7.28 4.80
N ALA A 76 -6.98 7.32 4.86
CA ALA A 76 -7.70 8.50 5.32
C ALA A 76 -7.27 8.89 6.75
N ALA A 77 -7.30 7.94 7.68
CA ALA A 77 -6.87 8.18 9.06
C ALA A 77 -5.39 8.59 9.17
N TYR A 78 -4.50 8.01 8.34
CA TYR A 78 -3.09 8.38 8.31
C TYR A 78 -2.89 9.84 7.91
N TYR A 79 -3.56 10.29 6.84
CA TYR A 79 -3.44 11.66 6.35
C TYR A 79 -4.15 12.68 7.24
N ASP A 80 -5.27 12.30 7.85
CA ASP A 80 -5.93 13.16 8.84
C ASP A 80 -5.02 13.43 10.05
N LEU A 81 -4.35 12.39 10.55
CA LEU A 81 -3.38 12.53 11.64
C LEU A 81 -2.13 13.33 11.21
N ASP A 82 -1.62 13.10 10.00
CA ASP A 82 -0.48 13.84 9.47
C ASP A 82 -0.79 15.34 9.35
N ASN A 83 -1.99 15.67 8.87
CA ASN A 83 -2.48 17.05 8.79
C ASN A 83 -2.59 17.70 10.18
N LEU A 84 -3.03 16.97 11.21
CA LEU A 84 -3.13 17.47 12.57
C LEU A 84 -1.76 17.69 13.23
N VAL A 85 -0.79 16.82 12.93
CA VAL A 85 0.57 16.90 13.52
C VAL A 85 1.43 17.96 12.83
N ASN A 86 1.26 18.16 11.52
CA ASN A 86 2.10 19.07 10.73
C ASN A 86 1.49 20.48 10.58
N ASN A 87 0.20 20.68 10.86
CA ASN A 87 -0.43 22.01 10.90
C ASN A 87 -0.80 22.47 12.33
N GLY A 88 -0.11 21.94 13.35
CA GLY A 88 -0.28 22.29 14.78
C GLY A 88 0.87 23.12 15.33
#